data_AF-A0A7V0IA72-F1
#
_entry.id   AF-A0A7V0IA72-F1
#
_cell.length_a   1.000
_cell.length_b   1.000
_cell.length_c   1.000
_cell.angle_alpha   90.00
_cell.angle_beta   90.00
_cell.angle_gamma   90.00
#
_symmetry.space_group_name_H-M   'P 1'
#
loop_
_entity.id
_entity.type
_entity.pdbx_description
1 polymer ?
#
loop_
_entity_poly.entity_id
_entity_poly.type
_entity_poly.pdbx_seq_one_letter_code
_entity_poly.pdbx_strand_id
1 'polypeptide(L)'
;MPEIVDFFTGKKMPDTDMERLRQRVGRFLVEKKGYNKSDIERDVIFEVFVNEKKIVIPIDYIVCLDNKRVILIKCFPTALITREKITLACARLLNNNYIIPLTVITDGFATEVLDTYSGKVIAEDLDKIPTKDELYKMMPKLRFEPIPEQRKEKEKKILAAFDVWKCPISCKECSLSS
;
A
#
# COMPACT_ATOMS: atom_id res chain seq x y z
N MET A 1 -5.45 -27.53 3.92
CA MET A 1 -4.92 -26.40 3.12
C MET A 1 -3.45 -26.21 3.48
N PRO A 2 -2.56 -25.93 2.53
CA PRO A 2 -1.18 -25.59 2.83
C PRO A 2 -1.12 -24.31 3.70
N GLU A 3 -0.12 -24.23 4.58
CA GLU A 3 0.10 -23.12 5.50
C GLU A 3 1.50 -22.53 5.30
N ILE A 4 1.63 -21.22 5.45
CA ILE A 4 2.90 -20.48 5.45
C ILE A 4 3.06 -19.74 6.78
N VAL A 5 4.29 -19.64 7.30
CA VAL A 5 4.59 -18.89 8.52
C VAL A 5 4.81 -17.43 8.19
N ASP A 6 4.04 -16.54 8.82
CA ASP A 6 4.15 -15.11 8.61
C ASP A 6 5.48 -14.57 9.13
N PHE A 7 6.24 -13.92 8.27
CA PHE A 7 7.58 -13.41 8.56
C PHE A 7 7.61 -12.43 9.73
N PHE A 8 6.56 -11.63 9.90
CA PHE A 8 6.53 -10.61 10.94
C PHE A 8 5.99 -11.14 12.28
N THR A 9 4.92 -11.95 12.28
CA THR A 9 4.29 -12.45 13.53
C THR A 9 4.74 -13.85 13.95
N GLY A 10 5.29 -14.65 13.04
CA GLY A 10 5.57 -16.08 13.27
C GLY A 10 4.31 -16.97 13.32
N LYS A 11 3.12 -16.42 13.07
CA LYS A 11 1.87 -17.19 13.05
C LYS A 11 1.70 -17.93 11.72
N LYS A 12 0.99 -19.06 11.75
CA LYS A 12 0.61 -19.76 10.53
C LYS A 12 -0.56 -19.07 9.85
N MET A 13 -0.50 -18.95 8.53
CA MET A 13 -1.52 -18.36 7.67
C MET A 13 -1.80 -19.27 6.46
N PRO A 14 -2.99 -19.19 5.84
CA PRO A 14 -3.28 -19.88 4.60
C PRO A 14 -2.27 -19.53 3.51
N ASP A 15 -1.68 -20.55 2.89
CA ASP A 15 -0.71 -20.36 1.81
C ASP A 15 -1.44 -20.03 0.49
N THR A 16 -1.58 -18.73 0.23
CA THR A 16 -2.21 -18.17 -0.97
C THR A 16 -1.20 -17.37 -1.78
N ASP A 17 -1.46 -17.14 -3.07
CA ASP A 17 -0.58 -16.31 -3.91
C ASP A 17 -0.39 -14.89 -3.35
N MET A 18 -1.47 -14.32 -2.81
CA MET A 18 -1.44 -13.01 -2.19
C MET A 18 -0.59 -13.01 -0.91
N GLU A 19 -0.69 -14.07 -0.11
CA GLU A 19 0.13 -14.22 1.10
C GLU A 19 1.60 -14.40 0.74
N ARG A 20 1.93 -15.26 -0.24
CA ARG A 20 3.31 -15.43 -0.74
C ARG A 20 3.88 -14.11 -1.28
N LEU A 21 3.08 -13.33 -2.00
CA LEU A 21 3.48 -12.01 -2.49
C LEU A 21 3.79 -11.05 -1.34
N ARG A 22 2.87 -10.91 -0.38
CA ARG A 22 3.07 -10.08 0.81
C ARG A 22 4.32 -10.48 1.57
N GLN A 23 4.49 -11.77 1.89
CA GLN A 23 5.66 -12.30 2.56
C GLN A 23 6.97 -11.93 1.85
N ARG A 24 7.01 -12.08 0.52
CA ARG A 24 8.18 -11.73 -0.30
C ARG A 24 8.50 -10.24 -0.23
N VAL A 25 7.50 -9.37 -0.39
CA VAL A 25 7.68 -7.90 -0.31
C VAL A 25 8.10 -7.48 1.11
N GLY A 26 7.44 -8.01 2.14
CA GLY A 26 7.77 -7.72 3.53
C GLY A 26 9.19 -8.12 3.92
N ARG A 27 9.63 -9.33 3.51
CA ARG A 27 11.02 -9.77 3.68
C ARG A 27 11.99 -8.87 2.94
N PHE A 28 11.68 -8.49 1.70
CA PHE A 28 12.54 -7.60 0.91
C PHE A 28 12.74 -6.24 1.62
N LEU A 29 11.68 -5.65 2.16
CA LEU A 29 11.77 -4.40 2.92
C LEU A 29 12.70 -4.53 4.14
N VAL A 30 12.59 -5.63 4.88
CA VAL A 30 13.41 -5.81 6.10
C VAL A 30 14.83 -6.25 5.78
N GLU A 31 14.98 -7.32 5.02
CA GLU A 31 16.26 -8.00 4.78
C GLU A 31 17.13 -7.29 3.73
N LYS A 32 16.54 -6.58 2.76
CA LYS A 32 17.27 -5.90 1.68
C LYS A 32 17.25 -4.38 1.79
N LYS A 33 16.12 -3.79 2.19
CA LYS A 33 15.99 -2.32 2.31
C LYS A 33 16.35 -1.78 3.69
N GLY A 34 16.63 -2.66 4.66
CA GLY A 34 17.15 -2.30 5.98
C GLY A 34 16.10 -1.69 6.92
N TYR A 35 14.82 -1.87 6.64
CA TYR A 35 13.75 -1.46 7.56
C TYR A 35 13.70 -2.42 8.75
N ASN A 36 13.52 -1.88 9.95
CA ASN A 36 13.15 -2.71 11.08
C ASN A 36 11.71 -3.19 10.92
N LYS A 37 11.37 -4.34 11.50
CA LYS A 37 9.97 -4.79 11.56
C LYS A 37 9.06 -3.74 12.22
N SER A 38 9.59 -2.96 13.17
CA SER A 38 8.89 -1.86 13.84
C SER A 38 8.64 -0.65 12.96
N ASP A 39 9.38 -0.48 11.86
CA ASP A 39 9.20 0.62 10.91
C ASP A 39 8.06 0.33 9.93
N ILE A 40 7.48 -0.87 9.97
CA ILE A 40 6.48 -1.34 9.01
C ILE A 40 5.15 -1.58 9.72
N GLU A 41 4.20 -0.67 9.52
CA GLU A 41 2.81 -0.89 9.90
C GLU A 41 2.17 -1.87 8.90
N ARG A 42 1.38 -2.81 9.44
CA ARG A 42 0.64 -3.84 8.70
C ARG A 42 -0.82 -3.84 9.11
N ASP A 43 -1.63 -4.57 8.34
CA ASP A 43 -3.06 -4.76 8.62
C ASP A 43 -3.81 -3.43 8.73
N VAL A 44 -3.36 -2.40 8.01
CA VAL A 44 -3.96 -1.07 8.06
C VAL A 44 -5.23 -1.09 7.22
N ILE A 45 -6.36 -0.91 7.90
CA ILE A 45 -7.67 -0.82 7.25
C ILE A 45 -7.98 0.66 7.01
N PHE A 46 -7.97 1.05 5.73
CA PHE A 46 -8.41 2.37 5.33
C PHE A 46 -9.93 2.38 5.14
N GLU A 47 -10.61 3.29 5.83
CA GLU A 47 -12.05 3.46 5.73
C GLU A 47 -12.39 4.88 5.31
N VAL A 48 -13.29 5.01 4.33
CA VAL A 48 -13.77 6.31 3.87
C VAL A 48 -15.25 6.23 3.52
N PHE A 49 -15.99 7.29 3.83
CA PHE A 49 -17.38 7.43 3.43
C PHE A 49 -17.48 8.28 2.17
N VAL A 50 -18.22 7.77 1.18
CA VAL A 50 -18.52 8.46 -0.07
C VAL A 50 -20.01 8.29 -0.35
N ASN A 51 -20.78 9.39 -0.37
CA ASN A 51 -22.23 9.38 -0.55
C ASN A 51 -22.93 8.34 0.35
N GLU A 52 -22.65 8.39 1.66
CA GLU A 52 -23.19 7.49 2.69
C GLU A 52 -22.76 6.01 2.58
N LYS A 53 -22.02 5.64 1.52
CA LYS A 53 -21.42 4.31 1.37
C LYS A 53 -20.05 4.26 2.07
N LYS A 54 -19.88 3.29 2.96
CA LYS A 54 -18.59 2.97 3.57
C LYS A 54 -17.75 2.14 2.60
N ILE A 55 -16.57 2.64 2.25
CA ILE A 55 -15.58 1.94 1.45
C ILE A 55 -14.44 1.51 2.37
N VAL A 56 -14.12 0.22 2.36
CA VAL A 56 -13.05 -0.37 3.19
C VAL A 56 -11.97 -0.93 2.27
N ILE A 57 -10.72 -0.50 2.47
CA ILE A 57 -9.58 -0.90 1.65
C ILE A 57 -8.44 -1.34 2.57
N PRO A 58 -8.02 -2.62 2.53
CA PRO A 58 -6.82 -3.04 3.25
C PRO A 58 -5.57 -2.48 2.57
N ILE A 59 -4.65 -1.91 3.35
CA ILE A 59 -3.33 -1.47 2.92
C ILE A 59 -2.32 -2.50 3.44
N ASP A 60 -1.44 -2.98 2.54
CA ASP A 60 -0.57 -4.11 2.86
C ASP A 60 0.58 -3.70 3.77
N TYR A 61 1.27 -2.60 3.45
CA TYR A 61 2.33 -2.04 4.29
C TYR A 61 2.32 -0.52 4.29
N ILE A 62 2.74 0.06 5.42
CA ILE A 62 3.13 1.46 5.50
C ILE A 62 4.49 1.54 6.17
N VAL A 63 5.43 2.21 5.51
CA VAL A 63 6.74 2.49 6.09
C VAL A 63 6.66 3.77 6.91
N CYS A 64 7.04 3.68 8.17
CA CYS A 64 7.05 4.75 9.14
C CYS A 64 8.48 5.08 9.58
N LEU A 65 8.87 6.35 9.47
CA LEU A 65 10.12 6.87 10.01
C LEU A 65 9.83 8.16 10.77
N ASP A 66 10.51 8.36 11.91
CA ASP A 66 10.36 9.53 12.78
C ASP A 66 8.89 9.89 13.09
N ASN A 67 8.10 8.87 13.41
CA ASN A 67 6.66 8.97 13.69
C ASN A 67 5.81 9.53 12.52
N LYS A 68 6.31 9.46 11.29
CA LYS A 68 5.58 9.82 10.08
C LYS A 68 5.42 8.61 9.17
N ARG A 69 4.24 8.49 8.54
CA ARG A 69 3.98 7.54 7.45
C ARG A 69 4.54 8.13 6.16
N VAL A 70 5.49 7.44 5.54
CA VAL A 70 6.29 7.99 4.45
C VAL A 70 6.03 7.29 3.12
N ILE A 71 5.87 5.96 3.18
CA ILE A 71 5.58 5.14 2.00
C ILE A 71 4.33 4.31 2.27
N LEU A 72 3.33 4.43 1.41
CA LEU A 72 2.22 3.48 1.37
C LEU A 72 2.51 2.44 0.29
N ILE A 73 2.46 1.15 0.64
CA ILE A 73 2.77 0.06 -0.28
C ILE A 73 1.54 -0.82 -0.42
N LYS A 74 1.14 -1.09 -1.67
CA LYS A 74 0.04 -1.99 -1.98
C LYS A 74 0.45 -3.08 -2.96
N CYS A 75 0.19 -4.32 -2.55
CA CYS A 75 0.47 -5.52 -3.32
C CYS A 75 -0.76 -5.87 -4.17
N PHE A 76 -0.53 -6.28 -5.40
CA PHE A 76 -1.60 -6.73 -6.29
C PHE A 76 -1.15 -7.92 -7.12
N PRO A 77 -1.88 -9.05 -7.11
CA PRO A 77 -1.45 -10.24 -7.85
C PRO A 77 -1.69 -10.14 -9.37
N THR A 78 -2.36 -9.09 -9.86
CA THR A 78 -2.64 -8.87 -11.28
C THR A 78 -2.51 -7.39 -11.67
N ALA A 79 -2.55 -7.09 -12.97
CA ALA A 79 -2.24 -5.81 -13.62
C ALA A 79 -2.54 -4.51 -12.82
N LEU A 80 -1.62 -3.54 -12.95
CA LEU A 80 -1.47 -2.39 -12.04
C LEU A 80 -2.27 -1.12 -12.41
N ILE A 81 -2.67 -0.93 -13.68
CA ILE A 81 -3.14 0.39 -14.19
C ILE A 81 -4.35 0.96 -13.44
N THR A 82 -5.42 0.19 -13.25
CA THR A 82 -6.59 0.66 -12.48
C THR A 82 -6.26 0.80 -10.99
N ARG A 83 -5.28 0.02 -10.53
CA ARG A 83 -4.87 -0.10 -9.13
C ARG A 83 -3.99 1.06 -8.67
N GLU A 84 -3.33 1.74 -9.61
CA GLU A 84 -2.58 2.97 -9.39
C GLU A 84 -3.41 4.07 -8.77
N LYS A 85 -4.52 4.43 -9.43
CA LYS A 85 -5.39 5.53 -9.02
C LYS A 85 -5.97 5.31 -7.62
N ILE A 86 -6.33 4.07 -7.30
CA ILE A 86 -6.89 3.71 -5.99
C ILE A 86 -5.81 3.82 -4.92
N THR A 87 -4.62 3.32 -5.18
CA THR A 87 -3.53 3.34 -4.21
C THR A 87 -3.07 4.77 -3.93
N LEU A 88 -2.98 5.61 -4.97
CA LEU A 88 -2.74 7.04 -4.82
C LEU A 88 -3.84 7.74 -4.01
N ALA A 89 -5.11 7.44 -4.30
CA ALA A 89 -6.23 8.00 -3.54
C ALA A 89 -6.18 7.58 -2.05
N CYS A 90 -5.83 6.32 -1.75
CA CYS A 90 -5.58 5.88 -0.39
C CYS A 90 -4.43 6.67 0.26
N ALA A 91 -3.27 6.77 -0.38
CA ALA A 91 -2.10 7.48 0.19
C ALA A 91 -2.36 8.97 0.45
N ARG A 92 -3.25 9.58 -0.35
CA ARG A 92 -3.68 10.98 -0.19
C ARG A 92 -4.71 11.20 0.91
N LEU A 93 -5.52 10.19 1.21
CA LEU A 93 -6.67 10.30 2.13
C LEU A 93 -6.46 9.59 3.47
N LEU A 94 -5.47 8.71 3.59
CA LEU A 94 -5.29 7.86 4.77
C LEU A 94 -5.00 8.64 6.05
N ASN A 95 -4.35 9.80 5.93
CA ASN A 95 -4.07 10.69 7.05
C ASN A 95 -4.78 12.03 6.84
N ASN A 96 -5.47 12.52 7.87
CA ASN A 96 -6.17 13.79 7.83
C ASN A 96 -5.22 15.01 7.83
N ASN A 97 -3.98 14.81 8.30
CA ASN A 97 -3.02 15.91 8.50
C ASN A 97 -2.12 16.14 7.28
N TYR A 98 -1.80 15.08 6.52
CA TYR A 98 -0.90 15.17 5.37
C TYR A 98 -1.08 14.02 4.38
N ILE A 99 -0.66 14.25 3.14
CA ILE A 99 -0.51 13.21 2.11
C ILE A 99 0.76 12.39 2.39
N ILE A 100 0.65 11.05 2.39
CA ILE A 100 1.82 10.18 2.46
C ILE A 100 2.67 10.41 1.19
N PRO A 101 3.95 10.82 1.29
CA PRO A 101 4.70 11.35 0.15
C PRO A 101 4.94 10.36 -0.99
N LEU A 102 5.16 9.09 -0.67
CA LEU A 102 5.48 8.04 -1.64
C LEU A 102 4.40 6.97 -1.67
N THR A 103 4.09 6.49 -2.87
CA THR A 103 3.19 5.36 -3.09
C THR A 103 3.92 4.30 -3.88
N VAL A 104 3.84 3.05 -3.42
CA VAL A 104 4.46 1.91 -4.10
C VAL A 104 3.39 0.89 -4.42
N ILE A 105 3.48 0.38 -5.63
CA ILE A 105 2.55 -0.60 -6.16
C ILE A 105 3.37 -1.73 -6.74
N THR A 106 3.07 -2.97 -6.36
CA THR A 106 3.88 -4.11 -6.79
C THR A 106 3.07 -5.39 -6.90
N ASP A 107 3.41 -6.22 -7.89
CA ASP A 107 2.98 -7.62 -7.98
C ASP A 107 4.11 -8.61 -7.61
N GLY A 108 5.23 -8.07 -7.13
CA GLY A 108 6.44 -8.80 -6.78
C GLY A 108 7.36 -9.09 -7.97
N PHE A 109 6.96 -8.74 -9.20
CA PHE A 109 7.78 -8.80 -10.41
C PHE A 109 7.96 -7.40 -11.01
N ALA A 110 6.87 -6.68 -11.21
CA ALA A 110 6.84 -5.27 -11.56
C ALA A 110 6.53 -4.43 -10.32
N THR A 111 7.22 -3.29 -10.21
CA THR A 111 6.99 -2.32 -9.14
C THR A 111 7.04 -0.91 -9.71
N GLU A 112 6.10 -0.08 -9.29
CA GLU A 112 6.08 1.36 -9.57
C GLU A 112 6.21 2.11 -8.24
N VAL A 113 7.14 3.05 -8.20
CA VAL A 113 7.29 4.02 -7.11
C VAL A 113 6.81 5.36 -7.64
N LEU A 114 5.80 5.92 -6.99
CA LEU A 114 5.14 7.15 -7.38
C LEU A 114 5.35 8.26 -6.36
N ASP A 115 5.56 9.49 -6.86
CA ASP A 115 5.37 10.69 -6.07
C ASP A 115 3.87 10.91 -5.86
N THR A 116 3.39 10.84 -4.64
CA THR A 116 1.95 10.83 -4.36
C THR A 116 1.27 12.17 -4.68
N TYR A 117 2.01 13.28 -4.57
CA TYR A 117 1.48 14.62 -4.84
C TYR A 117 1.14 14.82 -6.32
N SER A 118 2.10 14.53 -7.20
CA SER A 118 1.94 14.63 -8.65
C SER A 118 1.22 13.42 -9.25
N GLY A 119 1.33 12.25 -8.61
CA GLY A 119 0.87 10.97 -9.14
C GLY A 119 1.76 10.41 -10.26
N LYS A 120 2.97 10.94 -10.46
CA LYS A 120 3.89 10.44 -11.49
C LYS A 120 4.71 9.27 -10.95
N VAL A 121 4.93 8.27 -11.80
CA VAL A 121 5.96 7.27 -11.59
C VAL A 121 7.32 7.96 -11.60
N ILE A 122 8.07 7.83 -10.51
CA ILE A 122 9.41 8.41 -10.33
C ILE A 122 10.50 7.34 -10.40
N ALA A 123 10.13 6.08 -10.21
CA ALA A 123 11.01 4.95 -10.46
C ALA A 123 10.19 3.67 -10.70
N GLU A 124 10.81 2.73 -11.39
CA GLU A 124 10.27 1.39 -11.65
C GLU A 124 11.28 0.37 -11.17
N ASP A 125 10.82 -0.82 -10.79
CA ASP A 125 11.56 -1.92 -10.15
C ASP A 125 11.49 -1.92 -8.61
N LEU A 126 11.45 -3.13 -8.04
CA LEU A 126 11.37 -3.36 -6.60
C LEU A 126 12.61 -2.82 -5.88
N ASP A 127 13.78 -2.88 -6.53
CA ASP A 127 15.04 -2.32 -6.03
C ASP A 127 15.05 -0.79 -6.04
N LYS A 128 14.08 -0.12 -6.66
CA LYS A 128 13.95 1.34 -6.58
C LYS A 128 13.11 1.84 -5.40
N ILE A 129 12.52 0.94 -4.61
CA ILE A 129 12.00 1.32 -3.29
C ILE A 129 13.17 1.85 -2.46
N PRO A 130 13.10 3.08 -1.89
CA PRO A 130 14.19 3.61 -1.09
C PRO A 130 14.55 2.68 0.06
N THR A 131 15.84 2.50 0.31
CA THR A 131 16.34 1.93 1.57
C THR A 131 16.01 2.84 2.74
N LYS A 132 16.08 2.33 3.96
CA LYS A 132 15.89 3.13 5.18
C LYS A 132 16.84 4.36 5.21
N ASP A 133 18.10 4.16 4.86
CA ASP A 133 19.11 5.24 4.86
C ASP A 133 18.86 6.28 3.77
N GLU A 134 18.46 5.85 2.57
CA GLU A 134 18.05 6.76 1.49
C GLU A 134 16.81 7.56 1.89
N LEU A 135 15.83 6.91 2.52
CA LEU A 135 14.60 7.55 2.95
C LEU A 135 14.87 8.62 4.03
N TYR A 136 15.79 8.37 4.96
CA TYR A 136 16.27 9.38 5.91
C TYR A 136 16.90 10.59 5.21
N LYS A 137 17.72 10.37 4.18
CA LYS A 137 18.33 11.46 3.38
C LYS A 137 17.29 12.22 2.57
N MET A 138 16.21 11.56 2.15
CA MET A 138 15.09 12.18 1.43
C MET A 138 14.16 12.97 2.35
N MET A 139 14.07 12.59 3.64
CA MET A 139 13.10 13.14 4.61
C MET A 139 13.00 14.67 4.62
N PRO A 140 14.11 15.45 4.62
CA PRO A 140 14.04 16.91 4.66
C PRO A 140 13.44 17.54 3.40
N LYS A 141 13.41 16.79 2.28
CA LYS A 141 12.89 17.24 0.98
C LYS A 141 11.45 16.78 0.72
N LEU A 142 10.94 15.84 1.52
CA LEU A 142 9.58 15.34 1.38
C LEU A 142 8.57 16.35 1.94
N ARG A 143 7.42 16.42 1.30
CA ARG A 143 6.31 17.28 1.71
C ARG A 143 5.35 16.49 2.59
N PHE A 144 4.88 17.13 3.65
CA PHE A 144 3.86 16.57 4.56
C PHE A 144 2.74 17.59 4.72
N GLU A 145 2.06 17.89 3.62
CA GLU A 145 0.99 18.88 3.54
C GLU A 145 -0.38 18.18 3.41
N PRO A 146 -1.44 18.75 4.00
CA PRO A 146 -2.79 18.20 3.87
C PRO A 146 -3.26 18.24 2.42
N ILE A 147 -4.13 17.30 2.06
CA ILE A 147 -4.81 17.32 0.77
C ILE A 147 -5.77 18.53 0.69
N PRO A 148 -5.73 19.33 -0.39
CA PRO A 148 -6.72 20.38 -0.59
C PRO A 148 -8.14 19.80 -0.66
N GLU A 149 -9.11 20.45 0.00
CA GLU A 149 -10.47 19.92 0.14
C GLU A 149 -11.14 19.62 -1.22
N GLN A 150 -10.90 20.47 -2.21
CA GLN A 150 -11.39 20.29 -3.58
C GLN A 150 -10.85 19.00 -4.25
N ARG A 151 -9.63 18.59 -3.90
CA ARG A 151 -9.02 17.35 -4.39
C ARG A 151 -9.53 16.15 -3.60
N LYS A 152 -9.76 16.31 -2.29
CA LYS A 152 -10.28 15.25 -1.40
C LYS A 152 -11.54 14.59 -1.96
N GLU A 153 -12.50 15.40 -2.43
CA GLU A 153 -13.74 14.89 -3.04
C GLU A 153 -13.50 14.17 -4.37
N LYS A 154 -12.49 14.56 -5.16
CA LYS A 154 -12.11 13.84 -6.37
C LYS A 154 -11.50 12.47 -6.06
N GLU A 155 -10.62 12.40 -5.06
CA GLU A 155 -10.02 11.14 -4.61
C GLU A 155 -11.09 10.19 -4.05
N LYS A 156 -12.06 10.70 -3.27
CA LYS A 156 -13.22 9.91 -2.81
C LYS A 156 -14.02 9.31 -3.97
N LYS A 157 -14.28 10.08 -5.04
CA LYS A 157 -14.98 9.59 -6.23
C LYS A 157 -14.22 8.47 -6.95
N ILE A 158 -12.89 8.55 -7.02
CA ILE A 158 -12.04 7.47 -7.56
C ILE A 158 -12.27 6.17 -6.78
N LEU A 159 -12.27 6.26 -5.44
CA LEU A 159 -12.49 5.11 -4.59
C LEU A 159 -13.90 4.54 -4.74
N ALA A 160 -14.92 5.39 -4.82
CA ALA A 160 -16.31 4.96 -5.03
C ALA A 160 -16.51 4.25 -6.37
N ALA A 161 -15.89 4.75 -7.45
CA ALA A 161 -15.95 4.09 -8.76
C ALA A 161 -15.35 2.68 -8.72
N PHE A 162 -14.27 2.46 -7.95
CA PHE A 162 -13.66 1.15 -7.82
C PHE A 162 -14.42 0.20 -6.89
N ASP A 163 -15.04 0.70 -5.83
CA ASP A 163 -15.77 -0.15 -4.88
C ASP A 163 -16.98 -0.84 -5.53
N VAL A 164 -17.52 -0.26 -6.60
CA VAL A 164 -18.55 -0.90 -7.46
C VAL A 164 -18.01 -2.13 -8.22
N TRP A 165 -16.69 -2.21 -8.42
CA TRP A 165 -16.03 -3.29 -9.18
C TRP A 165 -15.44 -4.38 -8.29
N LYS A 166 -15.61 -4.30 -6.96
CA LYS A 166 -15.11 -5.34 -6.07
C LYS A 166 -15.87 -6.65 -6.28
N CYS A 167 -15.16 -7.64 -6.80
CA CYS A 167 -15.28 -9.00 -6.27
C CYS A 167 -15.07 -8.92 -4.74
N PRO A 168 -15.94 -9.54 -3.91
CA PRO A 168 -15.94 -9.38 -2.46
C PRO A 168 -14.73 -10.04 -1.82
N ILE A 169 -13.54 -9.44 -1.97
CA ILE A 169 -12.30 -9.96 -1.39
C ILE A 169 -12.21 -9.45 0.05
N SER A 170 -13.17 -9.90 0.85
CA SER A 170 -12.95 -10.44 2.20
C SER A 170 -13.15 -11.97 2.20
N CYS A 171 -13.24 -12.60 1.03
CA CYS A 171 -13.40 -14.04 0.92
C CYS A 171 -12.13 -14.75 1.40
N LYS A 172 -12.24 -15.45 2.54
CA LYS A 172 -11.31 -16.50 2.97
C LYS A 172 -11.32 -17.72 2.03
N GLU A 173 -12.08 -17.68 0.92
CA GLU A 173 -12.42 -18.83 0.08
C GLU A 173 -12.20 -18.57 -1.42
N CYS A 174 -11.10 -17.94 -1.83
CA CYS A 174 -10.56 -18.24 -3.17
C CYS A 174 -9.65 -19.47 -3.11
N SER A 175 -10.23 -20.59 -2.66
CA SER A 175 -9.82 -21.92 -3.07
C SER A 175 -10.62 -22.26 -4.33
N LEU A 176 -9.92 -22.38 -5.46
CA LEU A 176 -10.48 -23.06 -6.63
C LEU A 176 -10.99 -24.43 -6.19
N SER A 177 -12.28 -24.67 -6.33
CA SER A 177 -12.84 -26.02 -6.34
C SER A 177 -13.87 -26.08 -7.48
N SER A 178 -13.42 -26.66 -8.59
CA SER A 178 -14.29 -27.49 -9.43
C SER A 178 -14.73 -28.71 -8.65
#